data_AF-A0A7Y0DCJ8-F1
#
_entry.id   AF-A0A7Y0DCJ8-F1
#
_cell.length_a   1.000
_cell.length_b   1.000
_cell.length_c   1.000
_cell.angle_alpha   90.00
_cell.angle_beta   90.00
_cell.angle_gamma   90.00
#
_symmetry.space_group_name_H-M   'P 1'
#
loop_
_entity.id
_entity.type
_entity.pdbx_description
1 polymer ?
#
loop_
_entity_poly.entity_id
_entity_poly.type
_entity_poly.pdbx_seq_one_letter_code
_entity_poly.pdbx_strand_id
1 'polypeptide(L)'
;MLSRSGCLRVTRVLQSYLDGEADAATSTIVAKHLEECRRCGLEASTYRAIKEAITETGPGVAPVDAEAVERLRRFAEELSEK
;
A
#
# COMPACT_ATOMS: atom_id res chain seq x y z
N MET A 1 -12.22 -1.96 -19.19
CA MET A 1 -11.88 -0.55 -19.48
C MET A 1 -10.43 -0.43 -19.94
N LEU A 2 -10.14 -0.87 -21.16
CA LEU A 2 -8.82 -0.82 -21.79
C LEU A 2 -8.68 0.44 -22.66
N SER A 3 -8.59 1.62 -22.02
CA SER A 3 -8.42 2.89 -22.73
C SER A 3 -7.17 3.62 -22.27
N ARG A 4 -6.53 4.36 -23.18
CA ARG A 4 -5.35 5.21 -22.89
C ARG A 4 -5.63 6.22 -21.77
N SER A 5 -6.83 6.80 -21.74
CA SER A 5 -7.23 7.72 -20.67
C SER A 5 -7.41 7.01 -19.32
N GLY A 6 -7.85 5.74 -19.34
CA GLY A 6 -7.93 4.88 -18.17
C GLY A 6 -6.55 4.61 -17.57
N CYS A 7 -5.57 4.23 -18.39
CA CYS A 7 -4.19 4.04 -17.96
C CYS A 7 -3.61 5.32 -17.33
N LEU A 8 -3.78 6.48 -17.97
CA LEU A 8 -3.26 7.74 -17.45
C LEU A 8 -3.88 8.14 -16.11
N ARG A 9 -5.16 7.83 -15.89
CA ARG A 9 -5.81 8.03 -14.58
C ARG A 9 -5.21 7.11 -13.53
N VAL A 10 -5.06 5.82 -13.85
CA VAL A 10 -4.51 4.83 -12.91
C VAL A 10 -3.07 5.15 -12.55
N THR A 11 -2.20 5.44 -13.52
CA THR A 11 -0.80 5.77 -13.24
C THR A 11 -0.64 6.95 -12.27
N ARG A 12 -1.55 7.94 -12.29
CA ARG A 12 -1.49 9.09 -11.35
C ARG A 12 -1.76 8.71 -9.89
N VAL A 13 -2.59 7.69 -9.66
CA VAL A 13 -3.00 7.27 -8.31
C VAL A 13 -2.38 5.94 -7.89
N LEU A 14 -1.54 5.35 -8.76
CA LEU A 14 -1.02 4.00 -8.58
C LEU A 14 -0.19 3.88 -7.30
N GLN A 15 0.67 4.86 -6.99
CA GLN A 15 1.49 4.82 -5.77
C GLN A 15 0.63 4.90 -4.52
N SER A 16 -0.27 5.89 -4.41
CA SER A 16 -1.22 5.98 -3.28
C SER A 16 -2.06 4.71 -3.12
N TYR A 17 -2.45 4.06 -4.21
CA TYR A 17 -3.11 2.75 -4.16
C TYR A 17 -2.20 1.64 -3.61
N LEU A 18 -0.95 1.55 -4.08
CA LEU A 18 0.03 0.56 -3.61
C LEU A 18 0.48 0.79 -2.16
N ASP A 19 0.37 2.03 -1.68
CA ASP A 19 0.65 2.42 -0.30
C ASP A 19 -0.55 2.27 0.64
N GLY A 20 -1.74 1.95 0.10
CA GLY A 20 -2.97 1.82 0.88
C GLY A 20 -3.60 3.16 1.29
N GLU A 21 -3.18 4.26 0.67
CA GLU A 21 -3.62 5.64 0.93
C GLU A 21 -4.73 6.11 -0.02
N ALA A 22 -5.09 5.31 -1.02
CA ALA A 22 -6.21 5.62 -1.91
C ALA A 22 -7.55 5.37 -1.21
N ASP A 23 -8.54 6.24 -1.44
CA ASP A 23 -9.91 6.02 -0.98
C ASP A 23 -10.52 4.73 -1.57
N ALA A 24 -11.61 4.24 -0.98
CA ALA A 24 -12.22 2.97 -1.36
C ALA A 24 -12.73 2.95 -2.82
N ALA A 25 -13.25 4.08 -3.32
CA ALA A 25 -13.75 4.16 -4.69
C ALA A 25 -12.59 4.13 -5.70
N THR A 26 -11.53 4.89 -5.44
CA THR A 26 -10.29 4.90 -6.21
C THR A 26 -9.64 3.53 -6.20
N SER A 27 -9.57 2.87 -5.04
CA SER A 27 -8.99 1.53 -4.90
C SER A 27 -9.73 0.49 -5.73
N THR A 28 -11.07 0.51 -5.71
CA THR A 28 -11.89 -0.39 -6.53
C THR A 28 -11.65 -0.20 -8.02
N ILE A 29 -11.56 1.06 -8.47
CA ILE A 29 -11.33 1.40 -9.89
C ILE A 29 -9.94 0.94 -10.34
N VAL A 30 -8.92 1.21 -9.52
CA VAL A 30 -7.54 0.82 -9.82
C VAL A 30 -7.41 -0.70 -9.87
N ALA A 31 -7.92 -1.41 -8.87
CA ALA A 31 -7.89 -2.88 -8.83
C ALA A 31 -8.48 -3.49 -10.10
N LYS A 32 -9.69 -3.07 -10.49
CA LYS A 32 -10.33 -3.53 -11.72
C LYS A 32 -9.50 -3.24 -12.97
N HIS A 33 -8.88 -2.07 -13.07
CA HIS A 33 -8.06 -1.73 -14.24
C HIS A 33 -6.77 -2.55 -14.30
N LEU A 34 -6.15 -2.86 -13.15
CA LEU A 34 -4.94 -3.69 -13.11
C LEU A 34 -5.21 -5.13 -13.55
N GLU A 35 -6.40 -5.66 -13.26
CA GLU A 35 -6.86 -6.98 -13.75
C GLU A 35 -7.08 -6.98 -15.26
N GLU A 36 -7.66 -5.90 -15.81
CA GLU A 36 -8.03 -5.84 -17.22
C GLU A 36 -6.85 -5.39 -18.12
N CYS A 37 -5.91 -4.59 -17.60
CA CYS A 37 -4.83 -3.98 -18.38
C CYS A 37 -3.45 -4.55 -18.03
N ARG A 38 -2.95 -5.46 -18.89
CA ARG A 38 -1.63 -6.09 -18.73
C ARG A 38 -0.49 -5.09 -18.49
N ARG A 39 -0.45 -3.96 -19.21
CA ARG A 39 0.63 -2.97 -19.07
C ARG A 39 0.64 -2.34 -17.67
N CYS A 40 -0.51 -1.88 -17.20
CA CYS A 40 -0.62 -1.28 -15.87
C CYS A 40 -0.44 -2.32 -14.77
N GLY A 41 -0.91 -3.56 -14.98
CA GLY A 41 -0.64 -4.69 -14.08
C GLY A 41 0.85 -4.97 -13.90
N LEU A 42 1.63 -4.98 -15.00
CA LEU A 42 3.09 -5.16 -14.96
C LEU A 42 3.81 -4.01 -14.26
N GLU A 43 3.36 -2.77 -14.50
CA GLU A 43 3.88 -1.59 -13.80
C GLU A 43 3.65 -1.69 -12.29
N ALA A 44 2.43 -2.05 -11.88
CA ALA A 44 2.09 -2.27 -10.48
C ALA A 44 2.92 -3.39 -9.84
N SER A 45 3.13 -4.52 -10.52
CA SER A 45 3.98 -5.60 -10.00
C SER A 45 5.44 -5.17 -9.85
N THR A 46 5.94 -4.34 -10.77
CA THR A 46 7.32 -3.82 -10.70
C THR A 46 7.48 -2.93 -9.48
N TYR A 47 6.53 -2.02 -9.23
CA TYR A 47 6.57 -1.17 -8.04
C TYR A 47 6.47 -1.96 -6.73
N ARG A 48 5.65 -3.03 -6.67
CA ARG A 48 5.61 -3.91 -5.50
C ARG A 48 6.95 -4.58 -5.24
N ALA A 49 7.57 -5.16 -6.27
CA ALA A 49 8.87 -5.81 -6.14
C ALA A 49 9.97 -4.82 -5.68
N ILE A 50 9.95 -3.58 -6.18
CA ILE A 50 10.86 -2.53 -5.71
C ILE A 50 10.62 -2.21 -4.23
N LYS A 51 9.35 -2.05 -3.81
CA LYS A 51 9.00 -1.75 -2.42
C LYS A 51 9.42 -2.89 -1.49
N GLU A 52 9.15 -4.13 -1.87
CA GLU A 52 9.58 -5.34 -1.16
C GLU A 52 11.11 -5.38 -1.01
N ALA A 53 11.87 -5.20 -2.09
CA ALA A 53 13.33 -5.20 -2.05
C ALA A 53 13.91 -4.10 -1.15
N ILE A 54 13.31 -2.90 -1.16
CA ILE A 54 13.70 -1.79 -0.27
C ILE A 54 13.38 -2.13 1.19
N THR A 55 12.21 -2.72 1.46
CA THR A 55 11.84 -3.11 2.83
C THR A 55 12.70 -4.25 3.35
N GLU A 56 13.02 -5.26 2.54
CA GLU A 56 13.84 -6.40 2.95
C GLU A 56 15.32 -6.01 3.20
N THR A 57 15.82 -5.01 2.48
CA THR A 57 17.24 -4.61 2.53
C THR A 57 17.48 -3.32 3.32
N GLY A 58 16.42 -2.62 3.73
CA GLY A 58 16.53 -1.30 4.33
C GLY A 58 17.08 -1.33 5.77
N PRO A 59 17.98 -0.40 6.15
CA PRO A 59 18.48 -0.25 7.53
C PRO A 59 17.41 0.15 8.57
N GLY A 60 16.13 0.23 8.17
CA GLY A 60 14.98 0.65 8.97
C GLY A 60 14.03 -0.48 9.39
N VAL A 61 14.26 -1.73 8.97
CA VAL A 61 13.58 -2.89 9.59
C VAL A 61 14.39 -3.32 10.80
N ALA A 62 14.53 -2.41 11.75
CA ALA A 62 14.88 -2.82 13.10
C ALA A 62 13.77 -3.77 13.57
N PRO A 63 14.11 -4.92 14.20
CA PRO A 63 13.10 -5.76 14.81
C PRO A 63 12.24 -4.89 15.73
N VAL A 64 10.93 -5.02 15.60
CA VAL A 64 9.98 -4.24 16.41
C VAL A 64 10.30 -4.48 17.88
N ASP A 65 10.56 -3.38 18.61
CA ASP A 65 10.83 -3.44 20.04
C ASP A 65 9.57 -3.94 20.77
N ALA A 66 9.66 -5.18 21.27
CA ALA A 66 8.57 -5.85 21.95
C ALA A 66 8.12 -5.09 23.22
N GLU A 67 9.04 -4.42 23.91
CA GLU A 67 8.71 -3.62 25.11
C GLU A 67 7.94 -2.36 24.73
N ALA A 68 8.32 -1.70 23.63
CA ALA A 68 7.59 -0.57 23.10
C ALA A 68 6.15 -0.96 22.69
N VAL A 69 5.97 -2.13 22.07
CA VAL A 69 4.65 -2.65 21.71
C VAL A 69 3.79 -2.92 22.96
N GLU A 70 4.37 -3.53 23.99
CA GLU A 70 3.62 -3.84 25.20
C GLU A 70 3.17 -2.58 25.96
N ARG A 71 4.04 -1.57 26.00
CA ARG A 71 3.69 -0.26 26.55
C ARG A 71 2.56 0.43 25.77
N LEU A 72 2.55 0.31 24.44
CA LEU A 72 1.46 0.83 23.60
C LEU A 72 0.13 0.12 23.86
N ARG A 73 0.13 -1.21 24.04
CA ARG A 73 -1.09 -1.97 24.36
C ARG A 73 -1.71 -1.53 25.68
N ARG A 74 -0.90 -1.46 26.74
CA ARG A 74 -1.36 -1.03 28.06
C ARG A 74 -1.97 0.38 28.02
N PHE A 75 -1.33 1.29 27.30
CA PHE A 75 -1.85 2.64 27.14
C PHE A 75 -3.23 2.67 26.44
N ALA A 76 -3.43 1.81 25.43
CA ALA A 76 -4.72 1.71 24.75
C ALA A 76 -5.83 1.12 25.65
N GLU A 77 -5.48 0.17 26.52
CA GLU A 77 -6.39 -0.40 27.52
C GLU A 77 -6.81 0.69 28.54
N GLU A 78 -5.86 1.43 29.09
CA GLU A 78 -6.12 2.54 30.03
C GLU A 78 -7.00 3.66 29.44
N LEU A 79 -6.91 3.91 28.13
CA LEU A 79 -7.77 4.86 27.43
C LEU A 79 -9.19 4.33 27.20
N SER A 80 -9.37 3.01 27.13
CA SER A 80 -10.67 2.37 26.86
C SER A 80 -11.49 2.16 28.13
N GLU A 81 -10.84 2.16 29.30
CA GLU A 81 -11.46 2.03 30.62
C GLU A 81 -11.92 3.39 31.23
N LYS A 82 -11.74 4.50 30.49
CA LYS A 82 -12.22 5.85 30.86
C LYS A 82 -13.39 6.29 29.99
#